data_AF-A0A933ZVS2-F1
#
_entry.id   AF-A0A933ZVS2-F1
#
_cell.length_a   1.000
_cell.length_b   1.000
_cell.length_c   1.000
_cell.angle_alpha   90.00
_cell.angle_beta   90.00
_cell.angle_gamma   90.00
#
_symmetry.space_group_name_H-M   'P 1'
#
loop_
_entity.id
_entity.type
_entity.pdbx_description
1 polymer ?
#
loop_
_entity_poly.entity_id
_entity_poly.type
_entity_poly.pdbx_seq_one_letter_code
_entity_poly.pdbx_strand_id
1 'polypeptide(L)'
;MDRNQLIFLGMGMALATAAIGVSAARRALQEQDEAHAQAQVQAQMDRLTPLPHQDSPRRDLPQRTETVGSFRVRVREGGHATLLSAGGEFVAEVSGYQGAREVPQVRLLGDPVVELAGKSCEDPCNPSVVLVAVSDGEPVQVLAAAGVPRLEDLDGDGTPEALIDHLMSGTSELVTLPYAFDGRFFRPAYSRFPEGVDRQIEALSGSASRLCTWSFDDECRAQLTALLGLSAFRSPQDAGGVVERLRTESKVKKWASNGGRIRNIVREIAMVAGR
;
A
#
# COMPACT_ATOMS: atom_id res chain seq x y z
N MET A 1 13.41 55.14 -7.99
CA MET A 1 13.24 53.76 -7.51
C MET A 1 14.12 53.62 -6.28
N ASP A 2 13.55 53.28 -5.13
CA ASP A 2 14.26 53.32 -3.85
C ASP A 2 15.22 52.12 -3.72
N ARG A 3 16.37 52.30 -3.06
CA ARG A 3 17.42 51.28 -2.90
C ARG A 3 16.88 50.00 -2.24
N ASN A 4 15.90 50.16 -1.37
CA ASN A 4 15.22 49.04 -0.72
C ASN A 4 14.34 48.24 -1.69
N GLN A 5 13.72 48.89 -2.67
CA GLN A 5 12.89 48.21 -3.69
C GLN A 5 13.74 47.35 -4.65
N LEU A 6 14.97 47.79 -4.96
CA LEU A 6 15.91 47.01 -5.76
C LEU A 6 16.40 45.75 -5.03
N ILE A 7 16.57 45.82 -3.71
CA ILE A 7 16.96 44.67 -2.88
C ILE A 7 15.83 43.64 -2.83
N PHE A 8 14.58 44.08 -2.63
CA PHE A 8 13.42 43.17 -2.64
C PHE A 8 13.18 42.51 -4.00
N LEU A 9 13.39 43.25 -5.10
CA LEU A 9 13.26 42.70 -6.45
C LEU A 9 14.37 41.67 -6.74
N GLY A 10 15.60 41.95 -6.32
CA GLY A 10 16.73 41.03 -6.47
C GLY A 10 16.58 39.75 -5.65
N MET A 11 16.06 39.86 -4.42
CA MET A 11 15.80 38.70 -3.56
C MET A 11 14.64 37.85 -4.08
N GLY A 12 13.60 38.49 -4.64
CA GLY A 12 12.48 37.81 -5.28
C GLY A 12 12.88 37.01 -6.53
N MET A 13 13.74 37.58 -7.39
CA MET A 13 14.28 36.85 -8.55
C MET A 13 15.17 35.67 -8.15
N ALA A 14 16.03 35.84 -7.14
CA ALA A 14 16.90 34.76 -6.65
C ALA A 14 16.08 33.57 -6.10
N LEU A 15 15.00 33.84 -5.36
CA LEU A 15 14.09 32.82 -4.84
C LEU A 15 13.32 32.11 -5.96
N ALA A 16 12.87 32.84 -6.98
CA ALA A 16 12.19 32.25 -8.14
C ALA A 16 13.12 31.32 -8.94
N THR A 17 14.38 31.71 -9.16
CA THR A 17 15.37 30.84 -9.82
C THR A 17 15.73 29.60 -9.00
N ALA A 18 15.78 29.71 -7.68
CA ALA A 18 16.01 28.56 -6.79
C ALA A 18 14.83 27.58 -6.81
N ALA A 19 13.58 28.08 -6.81
CA ALA A 19 12.39 27.24 -6.90
C ALA A 19 12.30 26.48 -8.24
N ILE A 20 12.64 27.14 -9.35
CA ILE A 20 12.69 26.50 -10.67
C ILE A 20 13.80 25.45 -10.72
N GLY A 21 15.00 25.74 -10.18
CA GLY A 21 16.10 24.79 -10.10
C GLY A 21 15.78 23.53 -9.28
N VAL A 22 15.09 23.67 -8.14
CA VAL A 22 14.66 22.54 -7.30
C VAL A 22 13.60 21.69 -8.01
N SER A 23 12.68 22.31 -8.75
CA SER A 23 11.66 21.58 -9.51
C SER A 23 12.24 20.81 -10.71
N ALA A 24 13.24 21.37 -11.39
CA ALA A 24 13.95 20.69 -12.48
C ALA A 24 14.85 19.56 -11.96
N ALA A 25 15.53 19.75 -10.82
CA ALA A 25 16.33 18.71 -10.18
C ALA A 25 15.47 17.54 -9.68
N ARG A 26 14.25 17.81 -9.16
CA ARG A 26 13.30 16.75 -8.77
C ARG A 26 12.80 15.95 -9.97
N ARG A 27 12.49 16.59 -11.11
CA ARG A 27 12.11 15.88 -12.33
C ARG A 27 13.26 15.02 -12.87
N ALA A 28 14.48 15.55 -12.87
CA ALA A 28 15.65 14.78 -13.30
C ALA A 28 15.93 13.56 -12.39
N LEU A 29 15.71 13.67 -11.08
CA LEU A 29 15.83 12.54 -10.15
C LEU A 29 14.70 11.51 -10.34
N GLN A 30 13.46 11.94 -10.58
CA GLN A 30 12.35 11.03 -10.89
C GLN A 30 12.55 10.29 -12.21
N GLU A 31 13.00 10.98 -13.27
CA GLU A 31 13.32 10.35 -14.55
C GLU A 31 14.47 9.34 -14.42
N GLN A 32 15.44 9.61 -13.54
CA GLN A 32 16.55 8.70 -13.27
C GLN A 32 16.12 7.48 -12.45
N ASP A 33 15.24 7.65 -11.46
CA ASP A 33 14.68 6.55 -10.67
C ASP A 33 13.75 5.65 -11.51
N GLU A 34 12.95 6.24 -12.41
CA GLU A 34 12.12 5.48 -13.37
C GLU A 34 12.98 4.72 -14.39
N ALA A 35 14.05 5.33 -14.90
CA ALA A 35 14.99 4.66 -15.81
C ALA A 35 15.74 3.51 -15.11
N HIS A 36 16.12 3.68 -13.84
CA HIS A 36 16.74 2.60 -13.05
C HIS A 36 15.74 1.50 -12.68
N ALA A 37 14.49 1.83 -12.37
CA ALA A 37 13.43 0.85 -12.12
C ALA A 37 13.11 0.04 -13.38
N GLN A 38 13.00 0.69 -14.54
CA GLN A 38 12.82 0.01 -15.82
C GLN A 38 14.04 -0.84 -16.20
N ALA A 39 15.27 -0.36 -15.98
CA ALA A 39 16.48 -1.14 -16.23
C ALA A 39 16.59 -2.38 -15.33
N GLN A 40 16.12 -2.31 -14.08
CA GLN A 40 16.07 -3.48 -13.18
C GLN A 40 14.98 -4.48 -13.59
N VAL A 41 13.82 -4.02 -14.04
CA VAL A 41 12.75 -4.87 -14.58
C VAL A 41 13.20 -5.53 -15.89
N GLN A 42 13.86 -4.80 -16.79
CA GLN A 42 14.41 -5.31 -18.04
C GLN A 42 15.54 -6.33 -17.79
N ALA A 43 16.45 -6.05 -16.84
CA ALA A 43 17.51 -7.00 -16.46
C ALA A 43 16.98 -8.26 -15.77
N GLN A 44 15.83 -8.17 -15.08
CA GLN A 44 15.09 -9.34 -14.59
C GLN A 44 14.41 -10.11 -15.74
N MET A 45 13.85 -9.43 -16.74
CA MET A 45 13.27 -10.08 -17.92
C MET A 45 14.32 -10.75 -18.81
N ASP A 46 15.52 -10.17 -18.98
CA ASP A 46 16.59 -10.79 -19.77
C ASP A 46 17.17 -12.04 -19.08
N ARG A 47 17.10 -12.12 -17.74
CA ARG A 47 17.39 -13.34 -16.98
C ARG A 47 16.28 -14.40 -17.08
N LEU A 48 15.11 -14.03 -17.57
CA LEU A 48 13.98 -14.91 -17.85
C LEU A 48 13.90 -15.31 -19.34
N THR A 49 14.93 -14.99 -20.15
CA THR A 49 15.04 -15.52 -21.51
C THR A 49 15.10 -17.05 -21.45
N PRO A 50 14.13 -17.78 -22.02
CA PRO A 50 14.10 -19.23 -21.94
C PRO A 50 15.29 -19.83 -22.72
N LEU A 51 16.07 -20.69 -22.07
CA LEU A 51 16.92 -21.64 -22.77
C LEU A 51 16.02 -22.53 -23.67
N PRO A 52 16.46 -22.89 -24.89
CA PRO A 52 15.66 -23.71 -25.79
C PRO A 52 15.32 -25.06 -25.14
N HIS A 53 14.04 -25.42 -25.23
CA HIS A 53 13.38 -26.56 -24.61
C HIS A 53 14.14 -27.88 -24.73
N GLN A 54 14.45 -28.48 -23.57
CA GLN A 54 14.48 -29.93 -23.42
C GLN A 54 13.11 -30.37 -22.91
N ASP A 55 12.33 -31.01 -23.79
CA ASP A 55 11.03 -31.59 -23.48
C ASP A 55 11.14 -32.63 -22.37
N SER A 56 10.95 -32.16 -21.13
CA SER A 56 10.61 -33.04 -20.01
C SER A 56 9.09 -33.21 -20.03
N PRO A 57 8.55 -34.44 -19.94
CA PRO A 57 7.12 -34.65 -19.93
C PRO A 57 6.51 -33.87 -18.75
N ARG A 58 5.62 -32.91 -19.06
CA ARG A 58 4.79 -32.22 -18.07
C ARG A 58 4.05 -33.30 -17.28
N ARG A 59 4.48 -33.54 -16.04
CA ARG A 59 3.60 -34.16 -15.05
C ARG A 59 2.47 -33.17 -14.83
N ASP A 60 1.28 -33.52 -15.32
CA ASP A 60 0.04 -32.86 -14.93
C ASP A 60 -0.14 -33.14 -13.43
N LEU A 61 0.36 -32.22 -12.61
CA LEU A 61 0.07 -32.21 -11.18
C LEU A 61 -1.46 -32.09 -11.04
N PRO A 62 -2.07 -32.79 -10.06
CA PRO A 62 -3.51 -32.71 -9.87
C PRO A 62 -3.93 -31.26 -9.66
N GLN A 63 -4.84 -30.80 -10.53
CA GLN A 63 -5.41 -29.47 -10.47
C GLN A 63 -6.87 -29.57 -10.05
N ARG A 64 -7.25 -28.80 -9.04
CA ARG A 64 -8.66 -28.60 -8.70
C ARG A 64 -9.13 -27.35 -9.43
N THR A 65 -10.24 -27.47 -10.16
CA THR A 65 -10.92 -26.31 -10.74
C THR A 65 -12.25 -26.12 -10.05
N GLU A 66 -12.57 -24.89 -9.70
CA GLU A 66 -13.90 -24.50 -9.21
C GLU A 66 -14.38 -23.24 -9.92
N THR A 67 -15.69 -23.00 -9.86
CA THR A 67 -16.35 -21.90 -10.56
C THR A 67 -16.94 -20.94 -9.54
N VAL A 68 -16.69 -19.65 -9.71
CA VAL A 68 -17.20 -18.56 -8.87
C VAL A 68 -17.80 -17.51 -9.78
N GLY A 69 -19.13 -17.42 -9.81
CA GLY A 69 -19.84 -16.60 -10.79
C GLY A 69 -19.48 -17.03 -12.22
N SER A 70 -19.03 -16.08 -13.04
CA SER A 70 -18.53 -16.30 -14.41
C SER A 70 -17.04 -16.68 -14.47
N PHE A 71 -16.35 -16.77 -13.33
CA PHE A 71 -14.92 -17.02 -13.26
C PHE A 71 -14.60 -18.47 -12.93
N ARG A 72 -13.41 -18.92 -13.36
CA ARG A 72 -12.85 -20.23 -13.02
C ARG A 72 -11.60 -20.05 -12.18
N VAL A 73 -11.56 -20.70 -11.02
CA VAL A 73 -10.37 -20.74 -10.16
C VAL A 73 -9.67 -22.07 -10.38
N ARG A 74 -8.40 -22.02 -10.77
CA ARG A 74 -7.54 -23.19 -10.92
C ARG A 74 -6.53 -23.22 -9.79
N VAL A 75 -6.66 -24.21 -8.92
CA VAL A 75 -5.77 -24.44 -7.78
C VAL A 75 -4.75 -25.50 -8.16
N ARG A 76 -3.46 -25.16 -8.03
CA ARG A 76 -2.32 -26.03 -8.26
C ARG A 76 -1.82 -26.63 -6.95
N GLU A 77 -1.11 -27.75 -7.03
CA GLU A 77 -0.32 -28.24 -5.89
C GLU A 77 0.63 -27.15 -5.37
N GLY A 78 0.75 -27.04 -4.05
CA GLY A 78 1.45 -25.92 -3.39
C GLY A 78 0.54 -24.75 -3.02
N GLY A 79 -0.77 -24.83 -3.29
CA GLY A 79 -1.74 -23.82 -2.85
C GLY A 79 -1.71 -22.53 -3.68
N HIS A 80 -1.13 -22.55 -4.88
CA HIS A 80 -1.25 -21.43 -5.80
C HIS A 80 -2.59 -21.50 -6.53
N ALA A 81 -3.37 -20.42 -6.51
CA ALA A 81 -4.61 -20.32 -7.26
C ALA A 81 -4.52 -19.24 -8.31
N THR A 82 -5.00 -19.56 -9.50
CA THR A 82 -5.14 -18.62 -10.62
C THR A 82 -6.63 -18.42 -10.90
N LEU A 83 -7.08 -17.18 -10.93
CA LEU A 83 -8.40 -16.80 -11.40
C LEU A 83 -8.36 -16.56 -12.91
N LEU A 84 -9.28 -17.21 -13.61
CA LEU A 84 -9.41 -17.15 -15.05
C LEU A 84 -10.79 -16.59 -15.43
N SER A 85 -10.82 -15.84 -16.53
CA SER A 85 -12.05 -15.38 -17.17
C SER A 85 -12.89 -16.57 -17.66
N ALA A 86 -14.14 -16.32 -18.06
CA ALA A 86 -14.97 -17.33 -18.73
C ALA A 86 -14.25 -17.88 -19.98
N GLY A 87 -13.58 -17.01 -20.74
CA GLY A 87 -12.74 -17.35 -21.91
C GLY A 87 -11.47 -18.13 -21.57
N GLY A 88 -11.09 -18.20 -20.30
CA GLY A 88 -9.89 -18.91 -19.83
C GLY A 88 -8.63 -18.04 -19.76
N GLU A 89 -8.78 -16.72 -19.92
CA GLU A 89 -7.68 -15.76 -19.82
C GLU A 89 -7.30 -15.53 -18.35
N PHE A 90 -6.03 -15.23 -18.13
CA PHE A 90 -5.52 -14.92 -16.80
C PHE A 90 -6.04 -13.58 -16.29
N VAL A 91 -6.52 -13.55 -15.05
CA VAL A 91 -6.98 -12.33 -14.38
C VAL A 91 -6.12 -11.99 -13.18
N ALA A 92 -5.96 -12.95 -12.27
CA ALA A 92 -5.28 -12.74 -11.00
C ALA A 92 -4.70 -14.06 -10.46
N GLU A 93 -3.77 -13.95 -9.51
CA GLU A 93 -3.25 -15.10 -8.76
C GLU A 93 -3.01 -14.78 -7.30
N VAL A 94 -3.11 -15.83 -6.47
CA VAL A 94 -2.74 -15.79 -5.05
C VAL A 94 -1.95 -17.03 -4.67
N SER A 95 -1.10 -16.90 -3.65
CA SER A 95 -0.39 -18.01 -3.01
C SER A 95 -1.07 -18.39 -1.70
N GLY A 96 -1.02 -19.68 -1.32
CA GLY A 96 -1.66 -20.18 -0.10
C GLY A 96 -3.18 -20.05 -0.13
N TYR A 97 -3.80 -20.40 -1.26
CA TYR A 97 -5.22 -20.26 -1.54
C TYR A 97 -6.11 -20.69 -0.37
N GLN A 98 -6.97 -19.77 0.09
CA GLN A 98 -7.95 -20.02 1.14
C GLN A 98 -9.37 -20.10 0.60
N GLY A 99 -9.66 -19.40 -0.50
CA GLY A 99 -10.97 -19.41 -1.11
C GLY A 99 -11.17 -18.28 -2.11
N ALA A 100 -12.23 -18.43 -2.89
CA ALA A 100 -12.74 -17.42 -3.79
C ALA A 100 -14.25 -17.36 -3.65
N ARG A 101 -14.82 -16.16 -3.70
CA ARG A 101 -16.25 -15.95 -3.56
C ARG A 101 -16.71 -14.73 -4.34
N GLU A 102 -17.93 -14.78 -4.85
CA GLU A 102 -18.63 -13.57 -5.25
C GLU A 102 -19.01 -12.80 -3.98
N VAL A 103 -18.91 -11.48 -4.03
CA VAL A 103 -19.37 -10.58 -2.96
C VAL A 103 -20.81 -10.16 -3.31
N PRO A 104 -21.84 -10.87 -2.79
CA PRO A 104 -23.19 -10.83 -3.34
C PRO A 104 -23.86 -9.47 -3.23
N GLN A 105 -23.47 -8.65 -2.25
CA GLN A 105 -24.07 -7.35 -1.97
C GLN A 105 -23.37 -6.19 -2.68
N VAL A 106 -22.27 -6.46 -3.40
CA VAL A 106 -21.44 -5.43 -4.01
C VAL A 106 -21.53 -5.54 -5.51
N ARG A 107 -21.79 -4.39 -6.14
CA ARG A 107 -21.69 -4.21 -7.58
C ARG A 107 -20.79 -3.01 -7.84
N LEU A 108 -19.81 -3.18 -8.70
CA LEU A 108 -19.02 -2.07 -9.22
C LEU A 108 -19.41 -1.89 -10.68
N LEU A 109 -19.86 -0.69 -11.03
CA LEU A 109 -20.39 -0.40 -12.38
C LEU A 109 -21.55 -1.31 -12.81
N GLY A 110 -22.30 -1.87 -11.84
CA GLY A 110 -23.39 -2.81 -12.08
C GLY A 110 -22.97 -4.28 -12.13
N ASP A 111 -21.67 -4.58 -12.09
CA ASP A 111 -21.13 -5.92 -12.22
C ASP A 111 -20.73 -6.56 -10.88
N PRO A 112 -20.87 -7.89 -10.74
CA PRO A 112 -20.49 -8.61 -9.52
C PRO A 112 -18.98 -8.53 -9.27
N VAL A 113 -18.60 -8.43 -8.00
CA VAL A 113 -17.20 -8.47 -7.56
C VAL A 113 -16.86 -9.85 -7.06
N VAL A 114 -15.72 -10.38 -7.48
CA VAL A 114 -15.13 -11.62 -6.98
C VAL A 114 -13.93 -11.30 -6.11
N GLU A 115 -13.91 -11.88 -4.92
CA GLU A 115 -12.79 -11.85 -3.99
C GLU A 115 -12.01 -13.17 -4.13
N LEU A 116 -10.70 -13.06 -4.31
CA LEU A 116 -9.74 -14.16 -4.32
C LEU A 116 -8.78 -13.97 -3.15
N ALA A 117 -8.75 -14.91 -2.21
CA ALA A 117 -7.95 -14.82 -0.99
C ALA A 117 -6.90 -15.94 -0.89
N GLY A 118 -5.70 -15.56 -0.46
CA GLY A 118 -4.59 -16.48 -0.18
C GLY A 118 -3.83 -16.07 1.07
N LYS A 119 -3.21 -17.02 1.74
CA LYS A 119 -2.41 -16.81 2.94
C LYS A 119 -1.27 -17.82 3.00
N SER A 120 -0.04 -17.31 2.96
CA SER A 120 1.19 -18.11 2.98
C SER A 120 2.01 -17.94 4.25
N CYS A 121 1.47 -17.28 5.27
CA CYS A 121 2.14 -16.96 6.53
C CYS A 121 1.39 -17.58 7.72
N GLU A 122 2.13 -17.82 8.81
CA GLU A 122 1.55 -18.27 10.08
C GLU A 122 0.82 -17.12 10.79
N ASP A 123 -0.18 -17.48 11.58
CA ASP A 123 -0.94 -16.51 12.37
C ASP A 123 -0.10 -15.90 13.50
N PRO A 124 -0.27 -14.59 13.79
CA PRO A 124 -1.15 -13.64 13.11
C PRO A 124 -0.47 -12.98 11.89
N CYS A 125 -1.14 -12.94 10.74
CA CYS A 125 -0.62 -12.25 9.56
C CYS A 125 -1.73 -11.81 8.60
N ASN A 126 -1.40 -10.89 7.69
CA ASN A 126 -2.31 -10.45 6.64
C ASN A 126 -2.45 -11.49 5.53
N PRO A 127 -3.68 -11.89 5.16
CA PRO A 127 -3.88 -12.59 3.89
C PRO A 127 -3.61 -11.65 2.72
N SER A 128 -3.25 -12.21 1.57
CA SER A 128 -3.28 -11.52 0.28
C SER A 128 -4.68 -11.65 -0.31
N VAL A 129 -5.27 -10.53 -0.70
CA VAL A 129 -6.60 -10.51 -1.31
C VAL A 129 -6.57 -9.73 -2.61
N VAL A 130 -7.24 -10.28 -3.61
CA VAL A 130 -7.47 -9.64 -4.89
C VAL A 130 -8.97 -9.50 -5.10
N LEU A 131 -9.42 -8.28 -5.40
CA LEU A 131 -10.78 -8.02 -5.85
C LEU A 131 -10.78 -7.85 -7.36
N VAL A 132 -11.72 -8.53 -8.01
CA VAL A 132 -11.91 -8.52 -9.45
C VAL A 132 -13.34 -8.14 -9.74
N ALA A 133 -13.54 -7.20 -10.65
CA ALA A 133 -14.86 -6.87 -11.21
C ALA A 133 -14.88 -7.26 -12.68
N VAL A 134 -16.07 -7.33 -13.27
CA VAL A 134 -16.23 -7.30 -14.72
C VAL A 134 -16.51 -5.86 -15.12
N SER A 135 -15.93 -5.39 -16.22
CA SER A 135 -16.22 -4.07 -16.80
C SER A 135 -16.23 -4.24 -18.31
N ASP A 136 -17.33 -3.86 -18.97
CA ASP A 136 -17.52 -4.01 -20.41
C ASP A 136 -17.31 -5.46 -20.91
N GLY A 137 -17.64 -6.44 -20.08
CA GLY A 137 -17.48 -7.88 -20.37
C GLY A 137 -16.07 -8.41 -20.11
N GLU A 138 -15.11 -7.56 -19.76
CA GLU A 138 -13.73 -7.93 -19.47
C GLU A 138 -13.47 -7.96 -17.96
N PRO A 139 -12.78 -8.99 -17.42
CA PRO A 139 -12.43 -9.04 -16.02
C PRO A 139 -11.27 -8.10 -15.71
N VAL A 140 -11.44 -7.25 -14.72
CA VAL A 140 -10.43 -6.28 -14.28
C VAL A 140 -10.11 -6.52 -12.82
N GLN A 141 -8.84 -6.72 -12.51
CA GLN A 141 -8.36 -6.61 -11.14
C GLN A 141 -8.51 -5.16 -10.67
N VAL A 142 -9.44 -4.92 -9.75
CA VAL A 142 -9.76 -3.58 -9.24
C VAL A 142 -9.00 -3.25 -7.96
N LEU A 143 -8.53 -4.28 -7.22
CA LEU A 143 -7.69 -4.12 -6.03
C LEU A 143 -6.82 -5.36 -5.82
N ALA A 144 -5.57 -5.15 -5.42
CA ALA A 144 -4.76 -6.17 -4.75
C ALA A 144 -4.20 -5.56 -3.46
N ALA A 145 -4.44 -6.22 -2.33
CA ALA A 145 -4.07 -5.72 -1.03
C ALA A 145 -3.65 -6.86 -0.09
N ALA A 146 -2.87 -6.51 0.92
CA ALA A 146 -2.67 -7.36 2.09
C ALA A 146 -3.64 -6.91 3.19
N GLY A 147 -4.38 -7.84 3.76
CA GLY A 147 -5.38 -7.58 4.79
C GLY A 147 -6.74 -8.16 4.42
N VAL A 148 -7.73 -7.93 5.27
CA VAL A 148 -9.11 -8.39 5.07
C VAL A 148 -9.94 -7.24 4.51
N PRO A 149 -10.48 -7.35 3.28
CA PRO A 149 -11.35 -6.31 2.75
C PRO A 149 -12.75 -6.40 3.35
N ARG A 150 -13.34 -5.23 3.58
CA ARG A 150 -14.77 -5.01 3.77
C ARG A 150 -15.21 -3.99 2.73
N LEU A 151 -16.31 -4.26 2.06
CA LEU A 151 -16.87 -3.37 1.05
C LEU A 151 -18.12 -2.72 1.64
N GLU A 152 -18.10 -1.40 1.77
CA GLU A 152 -19.13 -0.61 2.46
C GLU A 152 -19.31 0.72 1.73
N ASP A 153 -20.55 1.13 1.50
CA ASP A 153 -20.87 2.44 0.93
C ASP A 153 -20.83 3.48 2.05
N LEU A 154 -19.71 4.20 2.14
CA LEU A 154 -19.42 5.10 3.26
C LEU A 154 -20.05 6.47 3.11
N ASP A 155 -20.34 6.90 1.88
CA ASP A 155 -20.93 8.21 1.61
C ASP A 155 -22.27 8.20 0.90
N GLY A 156 -22.83 7.02 0.66
CA GLY A 156 -24.19 6.84 0.15
C GLY A 156 -24.31 7.11 -1.34
N ASP A 157 -23.22 7.09 -2.10
CA ASP A 157 -23.23 7.32 -3.55
C ASP A 157 -23.62 6.07 -4.36
N GLY A 158 -23.80 4.94 -3.68
CA GLY A 158 -24.16 3.65 -4.27
C GLY A 158 -22.97 2.84 -4.79
N THR A 159 -21.74 3.36 -4.70
CA THR A 159 -20.49 2.68 -5.03
C THR A 159 -19.73 2.37 -3.74
N PRO A 160 -19.59 1.09 -3.35
CA PRO A 160 -18.93 0.77 -2.10
C PRO A 160 -17.43 1.09 -2.13
N GLU A 161 -16.94 1.66 -1.04
CA GLU A 161 -15.53 1.74 -0.69
C GLU A 161 -14.98 0.40 -0.21
N ALA A 162 -13.68 0.17 -0.41
CA ALA A 162 -12.94 -0.91 0.19
C ALA A 162 -12.25 -0.43 1.47
N LEU A 163 -12.69 -0.94 2.62
CA LEU A 163 -12.00 -0.84 3.90
C LEU A 163 -11.09 -2.05 4.07
N ILE A 164 -9.77 -1.84 4.09
CA ILE A 164 -8.80 -2.92 4.30
C ILE A 164 -8.35 -2.95 5.75
N ASP A 165 -8.77 -3.97 6.49
CA ASP A 165 -8.27 -4.24 7.82
C ASP A 165 -6.89 -4.93 7.70
N HIS A 166 -5.85 -4.22 8.10
CA HIS A 166 -4.45 -4.58 7.91
C HIS A 166 -3.74 -4.68 9.25
N LEU A 167 -3.22 -5.87 9.56
CA LEU A 167 -2.34 -6.09 10.70
C LEU A 167 -0.97 -5.47 10.39
N MET A 168 -0.55 -4.47 11.14
CA MET A 168 0.73 -3.84 10.91
C MET A 168 1.86 -4.84 11.20
N SER A 169 2.80 -4.99 10.25
CA SER A 169 3.86 -6.01 10.33
C SER A 169 4.69 -5.87 11.59
N GLY A 170 4.90 -6.97 12.30
CA GLY A 170 5.65 -7.01 13.56
C GLY A 170 4.88 -6.39 14.75
N THR A 171 3.58 -6.19 14.61
CA THR A 171 2.70 -5.61 15.64
C THR A 171 1.46 -6.48 15.85
N SER A 172 0.71 -6.21 16.93
CA SER A 172 -0.65 -6.71 17.13
C SER A 172 -1.72 -5.67 16.77
N GLU A 173 -1.33 -4.57 16.13
CA GLU A 173 -2.21 -3.45 15.81
C GLU A 173 -2.88 -3.67 14.46
N LEU A 174 -4.21 -3.61 14.46
CA LEU A 174 -5.04 -3.64 13.26
C LEU A 174 -5.40 -2.22 12.87
N VAL A 175 -5.09 -1.83 11.64
CA VAL A 175 -5.51 -0.55 11.06
C VAL A 175 -6.48 -0.77 9.93
N THR A 176 -7.45 0.12 9.77
CA THR A 176 -8.40 0.10 8.66
C THR A 176 -8.04 1.20 7.67
N LEU A 177 -7.77 0.81 6.43
CA LEU A 177 -7.34 1.69 5.34
C LEU A 177 -8.47 1.86 4.31
N PRO A 178 -9.03 3.07 4.11
CA PRO A 178 -10.13 3.29 3.17
C PRO A 178 -9.63 3.50 1.73
N TYR A 179 -10.24 2.79 0.79
CA TYR A 179 -10.02 2.94 -0.64
C TYR A 179 -11.34 3.25 -1.35
N ALA A 180 -11.32 4.22 -2.27
CA ALA A 180 -12.47 4.60 -3.09
C ALA A 180 -12.27 4.13 -4.53
N PHE A 181 -13.35 3.75 -5.18
CA PHE A 181 -13.34 3.33 -6.57
C PHE A 181 -13.34 4.56 -7.48
N ASP A 182 -12.31 4.71 -8.33
CA ASP A 182 -12.16 5.86 -9.24
C ASP A 182 -12.85 5.66 -10.61
N GLY A 183 -13.69 4.63 -10.72
CA GLY A 183 -14.29 4.19 -11.98
C GLY A 183 -13.49 3.05 -12.65
N ARG A 184 -12.26 2.76 -12.19
CA ARG A 184 -11.46 1.65 -12.74
C ARG A 184 -10.76 0.84 -11.65
N PHE A 185 -10.23 1.50 -10.63
CA PHE A 185 -9.48 0.86 -9.55
C PHE A 185 -9.85 1.45 -8.21
N PHE A 186 -9.64 0.67 -7.15
CA PHE A 186 -9.62 1.19 -5.80
C PHE A 186 -8.32 1.97 -5.55
N ARG A 187 -8.44 3.21 -5.10
CA ARG A 187 -7.32 4.10 -4.76
C ARG A 187 -7.40 4.49 -3.29
N PRO A 188 -6.26 4.68 -2.58
CA PRO A 188 -6.26 5.23 -1.24
C PRO A 188 -7.12 6.49 -1.16
N ALA A 189 -8.09 6.52 -0.25
CA ALA A 189 -9.14 7.54 -0.18
C ALA A 189 -9.13 8.31 1.13
N TYR A 190 -7.94 8.53 1.71
CA TYR A 190 -7.79 9.36 2.90
C TYR A 190 -8.46 10.74 2.76
N SER A 191 -8.28 11.41 1.61
CA SER A 191 -8.86 12.74 1.38
C SER A 191 -10.39 12.77 1.39
N ARG A 192 -11.03 11.62 1.11
CA ARG A 192 -12.51 11.46 1.15
C ARG A 192 -12.98 11.01 2.53
N PHE A 193 -12.19 10.17 3.21
CA PHE A 193 -12.53 9.59 4.52
C PHE A 193 -11.45 9.85 5.59
N PRO A 194 -11.14 11.12 5.90
CA PRO A 194 -10.02 11.43 6.79
C PRO A 194 -10.31 11.04 8.24
N GLU A 195 -11.56 11.16 8.69
CA GLU A 195 -11.94 10.99 10.11
C GLU A 195 -11.62 9.61 10.67
N GLY A 196 -11.76 8.56 9.86
CA GLY A 196 -11.43 7.19 10.27
C GLY A 196 -9.93 6.97 10.46
N VAL A 197 -9.13 7.54 9.55
CA VAL A 197 -7.66 7.44 9.58
C VAL A 197 -7.09 8.32 10.68
N ASP A 198 -7.59 9.55 10.82
CA ASP A 198 -7.10 10.52 11.80
C ASP A 198 -7.36 10.06 13.24
N ARG A 199 -8.53 9.45 13.52
CA ARG A 199 -8.80 8.83 14.83
C ARG A 199 -7.85 7.69 15.16
N GLN A 200 -7.51 6.87 14.18
CA GLN A 200 -6.53 5.79 14.36
C GLN A 200 -5.13 6.36 14.60
N ILE A 201 -4.73 7.40 13.87
CA ILE A 201 -3.46 8.13 14.08
C ILE A 201 -3.41 8.70 15.50
N GLU A 202 -4.48 9.36 15.96
CA GLU A 202 -4.55 9.92 17.31
C GLU A 202 -4.43 8.84 18.38
N ALA A 203 -5.16 7.73 18.22
CA ALA A 203 -5.11 6.59 19.13
C ALA A 203 -3.71 5.96 19.19
N LEU A 204 -3.09 5.69 18.04
CA LEU A 204 -1.74 5.13 17.94
C LEU A 204 -0.69 6.12 18.49
N SER A 205 -0.83 7.41 18.22
CA SER A 205 0.04 8.47 18.75
C SER A 205 -0.04 8.56 20.28
N GLY A 206 -1.25 8.50 20.85
CA GLY A 206 -1.48 8.46 22.29
C GLY A 206 -0.95 7.17 22.94
N SER A 207 -1.11 6.03 22.26
CA SER A 207 -0.55 4.74 22.69
C SER A 207 0.99 4.76 22.70
N ALA A 208 1.60 5.14 21.57
CA ALA A 208 3.04 5.28 21.42
C ALA A 208 3.62 6.26 22.42
N SER A 209 2.97 7.41 22.65
CA SER A 209 3.40 8.38 23.67
C SER A 209 3.46 7.75 25.07
N ARG A 210 2.51 6.89 25.44
CA ARG A 210 2.50 6.21 26.75
C ARG A 210 3.53 5.10 26.83
N LEU A 211 3.53 4.18 25.85
CA LEU A 211 4.38 2.99 25.83
C LEU A 211 5.86 3.36 25.68
N CYS A 212 6.16 4.29 24.77
CA CYS A 212 7.51 4.68 24.47
C CYS A 212 8.12 5.72 25.43
N THR A 213 7.41 6.10 26.50
CA THR A 213 7.93 7.08 27.48
C THR A 213 9.10 6.51 28.28
N TRP A 214 9.05 5.22 28.60
CA TRP A 214 9.96 4.59 29.58
C TRP A 214 10.97 3.64 28.94
N SER A 215 10.61 2.99 27.82
CA SER A 215 11.45 2.02 27.12
C SER A 215 11.23 2.08 25.60
N PHE A 216 12.25 1.63 24.85
CA PHE A 216 12.17 1.39 23.41
C PHE A 216 12.29 -0.11 23.14
N ASP A 217 11.32 -0.84 23.69
CA ASP A 217 11.15 -2.28 23.50
C ASP A 217 10.41 -2.59 22.18
N ASP A 218 10.13 -3.86 21.95
CA ASP A 218 9.47 -4.32 20.73
C ASP A 218 8.03 -3.80 20.60
N GLU A 219 7.33 -3.59 21.71
CA GLU A 219 5.97 -3.05 21.73
C GLU A 219 5.97 -1.57 21.32
N CYS A 220 6.90 -0.77 21.85
CA CYS A 220 7.10 0.61 21.41
C CYS A 220 7.50 0.68 19.91
N ARG A 221 8.43 -0.18 19.46
CA ARG A 221 8.82 -0.25 18.04
C ARG A 221 7.66 -0.59 17.13
N ALA A 222 6.84 -1.55 17.54
CA ALA A 222 5.65 -1.98 16.83
C ALA A 222 4.66 -0.80 16.67
N GLN A 223 4.34 -0.10 17.76
CA GLN A 223 3.44 1.04 17.73
C GLN A 223 3.91 2.19 16.84
N LEU A 224 5.22 2.50 16.88
CA LEU A 224 5.79 3.52 16.00
C LEU A 224 5.74 3.10 14.53
N THR A 225 5.94 1.81 14.24
CA THR A 225 5.84 1.27 12.88
C THR A 225 4.40 1.36 12.37
N ALA A 226 3.42 1.02 13.21
CA ALA A 226 2.00 1.17 12.90
C ALA A 226 1.64 2.63 12.60
N LEU A 227 2.04 3.55 13.48
CA LEU A 227 1.80 4.99 13.32
C LEU A 227 2.45 5.54 12.05
N LEU A 228 3.67 5.12 11.73
CA LEU A 228 4.37 5.53 10.49
C LEU A 228 3.67 5.03 9.24
N GLY A 229 3.26 3.76 9.21
CA GLY A 229 2.55 3.20 8.06
C GLY A 229 1.23 3.92 7.80
N LEU A 230 0.47 4.22 8.85
CA LEU A 230 -0.78 4.96 8.74
C LEU A 230 -0.55 6.43 8.33
N SER A 231 0.52 7.05 8.83
CA SER A 231 0.92 8.40 8.41
C SER A 231 1.33 8.43 6.93
N ALA A 232 1.98 7.37 6.44
CA ALA A 232 2.32 7.21 5.03
C ALA A 232 1.11 6.98 4.14
N PHE A 233 0.09 6.31 4.66
CA PHE A 233 -1.19 6.19 3.98
C PHE A 233 -1.90 7.55 3.84
N ARG A 234 -1.90 8.35 4.92
CA ARG A 234 -2.45 9.72 4.94
C ARG A 234 -1.71 10.67 3.99
N SER A 235 -0.38 10.72 4.06
CA SER A 235 0.47 11.56 3.21
C SER A 235 1.74 10.80 2.77
N PRO A 236 1.71 10.15 1.59
CA PRO A 236 2.86 9.39 1.09
C PRO A 236 4.11 10.25 0.90
N GLN A 237 3.93 11.52 0.49
CA GLN A 237 5.03 12.45 0.23
C GLN A 237 5.73 12.90 1.52
N ASP A 238 4.96 13.15 2.59
CA ASP A 238 5.51 13.61 3.87
C ASP A 238 6.12 12.47 4.69
N ALA A 239 5.53 11.26 4.59
CA ALA A 239 6.03 10.09 5.30
C ALA A 239 7.34 9.55 4.73
N GLY A 240 7.57 9.64 3.41
CA GLY A 240 8.84 9.24 2.79
C GLY A 240 10.05 9.97 3.42
N GLY A 241 9.89 11.26 3.72
CA GLY A 241 10.92 12.04 4.41
C GLY A 241 11.11 11.64 5.89
N VAL A 242 10.08 11.12 6.56
CA VAL A 242 10.19 10.62 7.94
C VAL A 242 10.83 9.23 7.98
N VAL A 243 10.40 8.32 7.11
CA VAL A 243 10.97 6.97 6.97
C VAL A 243 12.46 7.05 6.63
N GLU A 244 12.85 7.93 5.71
CA GLU A 244 14.25 8.09 5.33
C GLU A 244 15.10 8.68 6.47
N ARG A 245 14.56 9.64 7.25
CA ARG A 245 15.22 10.17 8.45
C ARG A 245 15.37 9.12 9.55
N LEU A 246 14.37 8.26 9.74
CA LEU A 246 14.43 7.14 10.68
C LEU A 246 15.40 6.04 10.24
N ARG A 247 15.60 5.86 8.93
CA ARG A 247 16.49 4.84 8.34
C ARG A 247 17.95 5.28 8.28
N THR A 248 18.20 6.55 7.94
CA THR A 248 19.55 7.12 7.77
C THR A 248 20.19 7.56 9.09
N GLU A 249 19.40 7.86 10.12
CA GLU A 249 19.98 8.12 11.42
C GLU A 249 20.34 6.79 12.11
N SER A 250 21.64 6.50 12.16
CA SER A 250 22.29 5.51 13.04
C SER A 250 21.98 5.73 14.55
N LYS A 251 21.06 6.64 14.87
CA LYS A 251 20.67 7.08 16.20
C LYS A 251 19.50 6.29 16.80
N VAL A 252 18.75 5.45 16.08
CA VAL A 252 17.69 4.63 16.71
C VAL A 252 18.25 3.75 17.86
N LYS A 253 19.45 3.16 17.68
CA LYS A 253 20.18 2.46 18.76
C LYS A 253 20.69 3.40 19.87
N LYS A 254 20.96 4.67 19.56
CA LYS A 254 21.45 5.72 20.48
C LYS A 254 20.30 6.51 21.15
N TRP A 255 19.06 6.26 20.73
CA TRP A 255 17.83 6.92 21.18
C TRP A 255 17.13 6.13 22.29
N ALA A 256 17.21 4.80 22.23
CA ALA A 256 16.73 3.91 23.29
C ALA A 256 17.39 4.17 24.66
N SER A 257 18.58 4.78 24.70
CA SER A 257 19.32 5.07 25.94
C SER A 257 18.97 6.41 26.61
N ASN A 258 18.12 7.25 26.01
CA ASN A 258 17.78 8.58 26.53
C ASN A 258 16.29 8.89 26.32
N GLY A 259 15.41 8.43 27.23
CA GLY A 259 13.94 8.54 27.18
C GLY A 259 13.34 9.94 26.94
N GLY A 260 14.15 11.02 26.98
CA GLY A 260 13.71 12.36 26.54
C GLY A 260 13.57 12.53 25.02
N ARG A 261 14.20 11.68 24.19
CA ARG A 261 14.18 11.83 22.72
C ARG A 261 13.06 11.06 22.02
N ILE A 262 12.49 10.04 22.65
CA ILE A 262 11.43 9.24 22.04
C ILE A 262 10.12 10.04 21.92
N ARG A 263 9.82 10.89 22.90
CA ARG A 263 8.71 11.86 22.79
C ARG A 263 8.85 12.81 21.60
N ASN A 264 10.07 13.20 21.22
CA ASN A 264 10.27 14.04 20.05
C ASN A 264 10.04 13.27 18.75
N ILE A 265 10.37 11.97 18.69
CA ILE A 265 10.09 11.12 17.53
C ILE A 265 8.59 10.89 17.39
N VAL A 266 7.91 10.53 18.48
CA VAL A 266 6.44 10.39 18.47
C VAL A 266 5.79 11.70 18.05
N ARG A 267 6.30 12.84 18.53
CA ARG A 267 5.83 14.17 18.14
C ARG A 267 6.14 14.50 16.69
N GLU A 268 7.31 14.14 16.16
CA GLU A 268 7.66 14.36 14.74
C GLU A 268 6.80 13.52 13.82
N ILE A 269 6.57 12.25 14.16
CA ILE A 269 5.67 11.37 13.44
C ILE A 269 4.24 11.92 13.54
N ALA A 270 3.76 12.28 14.73
CA ALA A 270 2.43 12.87 14.92
C ALA A 270 2.26 14.24 14.25
N MET A 271 3.31 15.05 14.14
CA MET A 271 3.27 16.33 13.40
C MET A 271 3.19 16.10 11.89
N VAL A 272 3.81 15.05 11.37
CA VAL A 272 3.64 14.61 9.98
C VAL A 272 2.25 13.99 9.77
N ALA A 273 1.75 13.30 10.79
CA ALA A 273 0.44 12.68 10.79
C ALA A 273 -0.72 13.64 11.08
N GLY A 274 -0.46 14.92 11.39
CA GLY A 274 -1.47 15.90 11.82
C GLY A 274 -1.49 17.20 11.01
N ARG A 275 -0.71 17.27 9.92
CA ARG A 275 -0.74 18.36 8.91
C ARG A 275 -1.39 17.89 7.62
#